data_AF-S7TXG4-F1
#
_entry.id   AF-S7TXG4-F1
#
_cell.length_a   1.000
_cell.length_b   1.000
_cell.length_c   1.000
_cell.angle_alpha   90.00
_cell.angle_beta   90.00
_cell.angle_gamma   90.00
#
_symmetry.space_group_name_H-M   'P 1'
#
loop_
_entity.id
_entity.type
_entity.pdbx_description
1 polymer ?
#
loop_
_entity_poly.entity_id
_entity_poly.type
_entity_poly.pdbx_seq_one_letter_code
_entity_poly.pdbx_strand_id
1 'polypeptide(L)' 'MKNGQCPKCGSKEIYSGADIPLKSGPFSSNAIPIGLMSVAALDNYVCAACGLVESYIADPSKLEEVTRRWNKVDPGGGKK' A
#
# COMPACT_ATOMS: atom_id res chain seq x y z
N MET A 1 4.68 -10.57 1.03
CA MET A 1 3.98 -11.18 2.18
C MET A 1 2.63 -11.81 1.82
N LYS A 2 2.02 -11.54 0.66
CA LYS A 2 0.76 -12.19 0.20
C LYS A 2 0.81 -13.73 0.13
N ASN A 3 2.00 -14.30 -0.02
CA ASN A 3 2.26 -15.74 0.03
C ASN A 3 2.39 -16.31 1.47
N GLY A 4 2.10 -15.52 2.50
CA GLY A 4 2.21 -15.93 3.90
C GLY A 4 3.63 -15.97 4.45
N GLN A 5 4.61 -15.36 3.77
CA GLN A 5 6.01 -15.33 4.24
C GLN A 5 6.61 -13.92 4.16
N CYS A 6 7.37 -13.55 5.19
CA CYS A 6 8.12 -12.30 5.25
C CYS A 6 9.37 -12.38 4.35
N PRO A 7 9.52 -11.50 3.33
CA PRO A 7 10.70 -11.52 2.47
C PRO A 7 11.97 -11.03 3.18
N LYS A 8 11.82 -10.32 4.31
CA LYS A 8 12.96 -9.78 5.08
C LYS A 8 13.56 -10.78 6.06
N CYS A 9 12.73 -11.53 6.79
CA CYS A 9 13.19 -12.44 7.85
C CYS A 9 12.78 -13.90 7.69
N GLY A 10 12.00 -14.24 6.66
CA GLY A 10 11.54 -15.61 6.39
C GLY A 10 10.40 -16.12 7.29
N SER A 11 10.00 -15.36 8.33
CA SER A 11 8.90 -15.73 9.23
C SER A 11 7.56 -15.87 8.49
N LYS A 12 6.68 -16.73 9.01
CA LYS A 12 5.30 -16.94 8.56
C LYS A 12 4.26 -16.23 9.42
N GLU A 13 4.68 -15.51 10.46
CA GLU A 13 3.80 -14.71 11.34
C GLU A 13 3.36 -13.42 10.62
N ILE A 14 2.48 -13.59 9.63
CA ILE A 14 1.99 -12.53 8.75
C ILE A 14 0.51 -12.27 9.02
N TYR A 15 0.18 -11.01 9.26
CA TYR A 15 -1.19 -10.54 9.47
C TYR A 15 -1.58 -9.58 8.35
N SER A 16 -2.81 -9.69 7.86
CA SER A 16 -3.35 -8.87 6.78
C SER A 16 -4.40 -7.89 7.31
N GLY A 17 -4.34 -6.65 6.85
CA GLY A 17 -5.37 -5.64 7.04
C GLY A 17 -6.35 -5.51 5.87
N ALA A 18 -6.35 -6.46 4.94
CA ALA A 18 -7.17 -6.39 3.73
C ALA A 18 -8.69 -6.31 4.02
N ASP A 19 -9.15 -6.96 5.09
CA ASP A 19 -10.58 -7.06 5.44
C ASP A 19 -10.98 -6.16 6.61
N ILE A 20 -10.16 -5.15 6.95
CA ILE A 20 -10.48 -4.21 8.03
C ILE A 20 -11.59 -3.24 7.58
N PRO A 21 -12.69 -3.09 8.36
CA PRO A 21 -13.72 -2.10 8.08
C PRO A 21 -13.17 -0.68 8.02
N LEU A 22 -13.74 0.16 7.15
CA LEU A 22 -13.43 1.60 7.10
C LEU A 22 -11.96 1.93 6.79
N LYS A 23 -11.23 1.05 6.08
CA LYS A 23 -9.88 1.37 5.56
C LYS A 23 -9.85 2.54 4.56
N SER A 24 -11.01 2.99 4.08
CA SER A 24 -11.22 4.18 3.26
C SER A 24 -12.33 5.07 3.83
N GLY A 25 -12.42 6.31 3.35
CA GLY A 25 -13.43 7.29 3.78
C GLY A 25 -12.89 8.36 4.74
N PRO A 26 -13.74 9.03 5.55
CA PRO A 26 -13.32 10.16 6.39
C PRO A 26 -12.31 9.78 7.48
N PHE A 27 -12.20 8.48 7.78
CA PHE A 27 -11.26 7.91 8.74
C PHE A 27 -10.04 7.29 8.05
N SER A 28 -9.63 7.82 6.89
CA SER A 28 -8.59 7.34 5.95
C SER A 28 -7.16 7.11 6.48
N SER A 29 -7.00 6.65 7.72
CA SER A 29 -5.73 6.26 8.35
C SER A 29 -5.01 5.12 7.61
N ASN A 30 -5.67 4.48 6.65
CA ASN A 30 -5.12 3.40 5.84
C ASN A 30 -5.34 3.61 4.32
N ALA A 31 -5.16 4.85 3.85
CA ALA A 31 -5.25 5.20 2.44
C ALA A 31 -4.22 6.27 2.05
N ILE A 32 -3.93 6.39 0.75
CA ILE A 32 -3.07 7.43 0.18
C ILE A 32 -3.87 8.36 -0.74
N PRO A 33 -3.63 9.68 -0.70
CA PRO A 33 -4.28 10.61 -1.62
C PRO A 33 -3.69 10.46 -3.02
N ILE A 34 -4.55 10.19 -4.01
CA ILE A 34 -4.16 10.20 -5.43
C ILE A 34 -4.38 11.60 -6.03
N GLY A 35 -5.40 12.31 -5.55
CA GLY A 35 -5.68 13.71 -5.88
C GLY A 35 -6.71 14.31 -4.93
N LEU A 36 -7.12 15.56 -5.18
CA LEU A 36 -7.98 16.33 -4.27
C LEU A 36 -9.29 15.61 -3.86
N MET A 37 -9.88 14.84 -4.78
CA MET A 37 -11.14 14.11 -4.57
C MET A 37 -10.97 12.59 -4.74
N SER A 38 -9.73 12.07 -4.71
CA SER A 38 -9.48 10.64 -4.93
C SER A 38 -8.44 10.09 -3.96
N VAL A 39 -8.81 9.00 -3.29
CA VAL A 39 -7.97 8.26 -2.35
C VAL A 39 -7.93 6.79 -2.76
N ALA A 40 -6.79 6.14 -2.50
CA ALA A 40 -6.62 4.69 -2.64
C ALA A 40 -6.49 4.04 -1.27
N ALA A 41 -7.41 3.14 -0.93
CA ALA A 41 -7.30 2.28 0.25
C ALA A 41 -6.13 1.32 0.11
N LEU A 42 -5.45 1.02 1.22
CA LEU A 42 -4.32 0.10 1.24
C LEU A 42 -4.65 -1.22 1.95
N ASP A 43 -4.20 -2.32 1.37
CA ASP A 43 -4.08 -3.62 2.02
C ASP A 43 -2.68 -3.74 2.61
N ASN A 44 -2.58 -3.70 3.94
CA ASN A 44 -1.31 -3.87 4.63
C ASN A 44 -1.09 -5.32 5.01
N TYR A 45 0.13 -5.79 4.85
CA TYR A 45 0.60 -7.05 5.39
C TYR A 45 1.71 -6.71 6.38
N VAL A 46 1.60 -7.24 7.60
CA VAL A 46 2.52 -6.95 8.70
C VAL A 46 3.17 -8.25 9.14
N CYS A 47 4.50 -8.29 9.15
CA CYS A 47 5.25 -9.37 9.78
C CYS A 47 5.39 -9.07 11.28
N ALA A 48 4.70 -9.83 12.13
CA ALA A 48 4.74 -9.64 13.59
C ALA A 48 6.11 -10.00 14.20
N ALA A 49 6.94 -10.76 13.49
CA ALA A 49 8.27 -11.15 13.97
C ALA A 49 9.35 -10.07 13.79
N CYS A 50 9.27 -9.26 12.73
CA CYS A 50 10.33 -8.29 12.40
C CYS A 50 9.85 -6.87 12.09
N GLY A 51 8.53 -6.65 12.14
CA GLY A 51 7.91 -5.35 11.92
C GLY A 51 7.90 -4.86 10.47
N LEU A 52 8.31 -5.67 9.49
CA LEU A 52 8.14 -5.30 8.07
C LEU A 52 6.66 -5.11 7.75
N VAL A 53 6.34 -4.00 7.09
CA VAL A 53 5.02 -3.72 6.52
C VAL A 53 5.15 -3.61 5.01
N GLU A 54 4.29 -4.31 4.27
CA GLU A 54 4.06 -4.10 2.84
C GLU A 54 2.64 -3.59 2.65
N SER A 55 2.49 -2.49 1.93
CA SER A 55 1.20 -1.88 1.63
C SER A 55 0.90 -1.96 0.14
N TYR A 56 -0.29 -2.40 -0.22
CA TYR A 56 -0.73 -2.53 -1.61
C TYR A 56 -2.01 -1.73 -1.82
N ILE A 57 -2.14 -1.03 -2.95
CA ILE A 57 -3.41 -0.41 -3.33
C ILE A 57 -4.46 -1.53 -3.51
N ALA A 58 -5.56 -1.45 -2.77
CA ALA A 58 -6.60 -2.48 -2.70
C ALA A 58 -7.46 -2.55 -3.98
N ASP A 59 -7.68 -1.42 -4.64
CA ASP A 59 -8.45 -1.29 -5.87
C ASP A 59 -7.51 -1.12 -7.07
N PRO A 60 -7.39 -2.12 -7.98
CA PRO A 60 -6.53 -2.03 -9.15
C PRO A 60 -6.81 -0.82 -10.06
N SER A 61 -8.06 -0.34 -10.14
CA SER A 61 -8.40 0.82 -10.97
C SER A 61 -7.71 2.11 -10.50
N LYS A 62 -7.34 2.17 -9.22
CA LYS A 62 -6.59 3.29 -8.65
C LYS A 62 -5.13 3.32 -9.09
N LEU A 63 -4.57 2.20 -9.57
CA LEU A 63 -3.22 2.17 -10.12
C LEU A 63 -3.13 2.99 -11.41
N GLU A 64 -4.14 2.90 -12.27
CA GLU A 64 -4.23 3.73 -13.48
C GLU A 64 -4.33 5.22 -13.15
N GLU A 65 -5.05 5.54 -12.07
CA GLU A 65 -5.16 6.91 -11.61
C GLU A 65 -3.83 7.46 -11.07
N VAL A 66 -3.08 6.63 -10.34
CA VAL A 66 -1.72 6.95 -9.87
C VAL A 66 -0.79 7.22 -11.04
N THR A 67 -0.73 6.32 -12.04
CA THR A 67 0.18 6.50 -13.18
C THR A 67 -0.17 7.70 -14.04
N ARG A 68 -1.44 8.12 -14.08
CA ARG A 68 -1.89 9.33 -14.78
C ARG A 68 -1.58 10.62 -14.02
N ARG A 69 -1.66 10.62 -12.69
CA ARG A 69 -1.59 11.85 -11.87
C ARG A 69 -0.24 12.08 -11.20
N TRP A 70 0.48 11.02 -10.85
CA TRP A 70 1.76 11.14 -10.16
C TRP A 70 2.91 11.20 -11.16
N ASN A 71 3.92 12.00 -10.83
CA ASN A 71 5.13 12.04 -11.63
C ASN A 71 5.88 10.72 -11.47
N LYS A 72 6.13 10.03 -12.58
CA LYS A 72 7.01 8.87 -12.60
C LYS A 72 8.43 9.32 -12.26
N VAL A 73 9.03 8.70 -11.25
CA VAL A 73 10.44 8.92 -10.90
C VAL A 73 11.32 8.16 -11.89
N ASP A 74 12.33 8.85 -12.43
CA ASP A 74 13.37 8.21 -13.24
C ASP A 74 14.33 7.44 -12.32
N PRO A 75 14.60 6.14 -12.55
CA PRO A 75 15.59 5.38 -11.79
C PRO A 75 17.02 5.98 -11.83
N GLY A 76 17.30 6.91 -12.75
CA GLY A 76 18.58 7.63 -12.86
C GLY A 76 18.74 8.86 -11.95
N GLY A 77 17.72 9.26 -11.18
CA GLY A 77 17.85 10.31 -10.17
C GLY A 77 17.04 11.56 -10.48
N GLY A 78 16.10 11.87 -9.58
CA GLY A 78 15.31 13.09 -9.61
C GLY A 78 16.18 14.34 -9.52
N LYS A 79 16.15 15.15 -10.59
CA LYS A 79 16.20 16.61 -10.54
C LYS A 79 15.41 17.15 -11.73
N LYS A 80 14.28 17.79 -11.46
CA LYS A 80 13.82 18.98 -12.18
C LYS A 80 13.33 19.98 -11.14
#